data_AF-A0A2V5QLH1-F1
#
_entry.id   AF-A0A2V5QLH1-F1
#
_cell.length_a   1.000
_cell.length_b   1.000
_cell.length_c   1.000
_cell.angle_alpha   90.00
_cell.angle_beta   90.00
_cell.angle_gamma   90.00
#
_symmetry.space_group_name_H-M   'P 1'
#
loop_
_entity.id
_entity.type
_entity.pdbx_description
1 polymer ?
#
loop_
_entity_poly.entity_id
_entity_poly.type
_entity_poly.pdbx_seq_one_letter_code
_entity_poly.pdbx_strand_id
1 'polypeptide(L)'
;MHTSQTSVRIAMWSGPRNISTAMMRAWGNRRDTVVIDEPFYAYYLRTTGKNHPGADEVIAAGEIDWRKIVAQLTGSIPNGKRIFFQKQMTHHFLPEIDREWLGAVTNCFLIRDPREVIASYVKKREDPRLEDLGFTQQVEIFNFVRRRLNSIPPVVDAKDVLENPERILRLLCDAVRVDFGKSMLSWPPGLRDTDGIWARHWYTEVTKTTSFQPYHPTADEVPERSREIYERCRECYERLYRHRLH
;
A
#
# COMPACT_ATOMS: atom_id res chain seq x y z
N MET A 1 25.83 -24.01 -7.63
CA MET A 1 24.42 -24.24 -8.01
C MET A 1 23.66 -22.95 -7.74
N HIS A 2 23.33 -22.18 -8.78
CA HIS A 2 22.40 -21.05 -8.62
C HIS A 2 21.02 -21.63 -8.41
N THR A 3 20.50 -21.56 -7.18
CA THR A 3 19.07 -21.71 -6.94
C THR A 3 18.37 -20.68 -7.80
N SER A 4 17.59 -21.14 -8.78
CA SER A 4 16.65 -20.29 -9.51
C SER A 4 15.68 -19.71 -8.48
N GLN A 5 15.97 -18.51 -7.97
CA GLN A 5 15.05 -17.79 -7.10
C GLN A 5 13.82 -17.44 -7.94
N THR A 6 12.66 -17.99 -7.55
CA THR A 6 11.38 -17.80 -8.21
C THR A 6 10.99 -16.32 -8.22
N SER A 7 10.45 -15.83 -9.33
CA SER A 7 9.89 -14.47 -9.43
C SER A 7 8.73 -14.27 -8.44
N VAL A 8 8.69 -13.14 -7.75
CA VAL A 8 7.67 -12.82 -6.74
C VAL A 8 6.92 -11.55 -7.11
N ARG A 9 5.60 -11.60 -7.03
CA ARG A 9 4.71 -10.44 -7.18
C ARG A 9 4.13 -10.12 -5.81
N ILE A 10 4.37 -8.92 -5.30
CA ILE A 10 3.96 -8.50 -3.97
C ILE A 10 2.87 -7.45 -4.12
N ALA A 11 1.64 -7.75 -3.70
CA ALA A 11 0.57 -6.78 -3.58
C ALA A 11 0.55 -6.23 -2.15
N MET A 12 1.10 -5.03 -1.95
CA MET A 12 1.12 -4.36 -0.65
C MET A 12 -0.13 -3.49 -0.48
N TRP A 13 -1.11 -4.02 0.26
CA TRP A 13 -2.40 -3.39 0.52
C TRP A 13 -2.34 -2.44 1.70
N SER A 14 -2.79 -1.20 1.50
CA SER A 14 -2.91 -0.20 2.55
C SER A 14 -4.12 0.71 2.34
N GLY A 15 -4.58 1.37 3.40
CA GLY A 15 -5.41 2.56 3.28
C GLY A 15 -4.57 3.80 2.92
N PRO A 16 -5.18 4.97 2.69
CA PRO A 16 -4.43 6.20 2.54
C PRO A 16 -3.65 6.52 3.82
N ARG A 17 -2.62 7.38 3.71
CA ARG A 17 -1.83 7.89 4.86
C ARG A 17 -1.09 6.80 5.67
N ASN A 18 -0.78 5.65 5.06
CA ASN A 18 -0.14 4.49 5.71
C ASN A 18 1.36 4.32 5.39
N ILE A 19 2.12 5.40 5.14
CA ILE A 19 3.55 5.34 4.69
C ILE A 19 3.81 4.46 3.46
N SER A 20 2.78 4.08 2.70
CA SER A 20 2.89 3.10 1.61
C SER A 20 3.79 3.59 0.47
N THR A 21 3.87 4.90 0.22
CA THR A 21 4.85 5.46 -0.73
C THR A 21 6.28 5.29 -0.23
N ALA A 22 6.56 5.44 1.07
CA ALA A 22 7.90 5.18 1.62
C ALA A 22 8.25 3.68 1.54
N MET A 23 7.27 2.79 1.75
CA MET A 23 7.44 1.36 1.48
C MET A 23 7.77 1.11 0.00
N MET A 24 7.06 1.75 -0.93
CA MET A 24 7.38 1.68 -2.36
C MET A 24 8.78 2.20 -2.68
N ARG A 25 9.24 3.27 -2.01
CA ARG A 25 10.62 3.79 -2.14
C ARG A 25 11.65 2.75 -1.71
N ALA A 26 11.43 2.09 -0.57
CA ALA A 26 12.29 1.03 -0.06
C ALA A 26 12.41 -0.14 -1.05
N TRP A 27 11.29 -0.66 -1.53
CA TRP A 27 11.27 -1.76 -2.50
C TRP A 27 11.85 -1.36 -3.86
N GLY A 28 11.53 -0.15 -4.34
CA GLY A 28 12.02 0.38 -5.60
C GLY A 28 13.48 0.79 -5.60
N ASN A 29 14.14 0.85 -4.43
CA ASN A 29 15.58 1.08 -4.34
C ASN A 29 16.42 -0.21 -4.43
N ARG A 30 15.77 -1.36 -4.59
CA ARG A 30 16.46 -2.62 -4.87
C ARG A 30 16.74 -2.77 -6.37
N ARG A 31 17.87 -3.41 -6.70
CA ARG A 31 18.26 -3.62 -8.11
C ARG A 31 17.44 -4.70 -8.81
N ASP A 32 16.85 -5.63 -8.07
CA ASP A 32 16.10 -6.78 -8.56
C ASP A 32 14.58 -6.57 -8.58
N THR A 33 14.12 -5.35 -8.24
CA THR A 33 12.71 -4.99 -8.11
C THR A 33 12.27 -3.98 -9.17
N VAL A 34 11.04 -4.12 -9.62
CA VAL A 34 10.25 -3.07 -10.27
C VAL A 34 9.03 -2.77 -9.41
N VAL A 35 8.58 -1.51 -9.39
CA VAL A 35 7.42 -1.08 -8.60
C VAL A 35 6.33 -0.48 -9.49
N ILE A 36 5.09 -0.54 -9.04
CA ILE A 36 3.96 0.18 -9.64
C ILE A 36 3.17 0.90 -8.54
N ASP A 37 2.75 2.13 -8.85
CA ASP A 37 2.06 3.03 -7.94
C ASP A 37 0.55 3.05 -8.22
N GLU A 38 -0.26 2.59 -7.25
CA GLU A 38 -1.74 2.64 -7.25
C GLU A 38 -2.40 2.29 -8.59
N PRO A 39 -2.20 1.07 -9.12
CA PRO A 39 -2.58 0.71 -10.48
C PRO A 39 -4.09 0.82 -10.78
N PHE A 40 -4.95 0.75 -9.75
CA PHE A 40 -6.40 0.88 -9.88
C PHE A 40 -6.92 2.32 -9.75
N TYR A 41 -6.06 3.33 -9.57
CA TYR A 41 -6.53 4.67 -9.22
C TYR A 41 -7.34 5.35 -10.34
N ALA A 42 -6.90 5.24 -11.59
CA ALA A 42 -7.64 5.77 -12.75
C ALA A 42 -9.01 5.10 -12.92
N TYR A 43 -9.05 3.75 -12.85
CA TYR A 43 -10.29 2.98 -12.83
C TYR A 43 -11.24 3.41 -11.71
N TYR A 44 -10.71 3.56 -10.48
CA TYR A 44 -11.47 4.00 -9.32
C TYR A 44 -12.11 5.38 -9.53
N LEU A 45 -11.33 6.36 -9.99
CA LEU A 45 -11.83 7.72 -10.23
C LEU A 45 -12.88 7.73 -11.34
N ARG A 46 -12.63 7.02 -12.44
CA ARG A 46 -13.57 6.91 -13.56
C ARG A 46 -14.90 6.29 -13.14
N THR A 47 -14.87 5.25 -12.32
CA THR A 47 -16.05 4.49 -11.92
C THR A 47 -16.86 5.21 -10.84
N THR A 48 -16.19 5.83 -9.88
CA THR A 48 -16.85 6.48 -8.73
C THR A 48 -17.21 7.95 -8.98
N GLY A 49 -16.58 8.60 -9.96
CA GLY A 49 -16.74 10.04 -10.20
C GLY A 49 -16.19 10.91 -9.05
N LYS A 50 -15.31 10.39 -8.18
CA LYS A 50 -14.78 11.18 -7.07
C LYS A 50 -13.93 12.34 -7.57
N ASN A 51 -14.22 13.52 -7.04
CA ASN A 51 -13.51 14.74 -7.38
C ASN A 51 -12.18 14.84 -6.61
N HIS A 52 -11.15 14.14 -7.10
CA HIS A 52 -9.79 14.26 -6.59
C HIS A 52 -9.01 15.32 -7.39
N PRO A 53 -8.06 16.04 -6.77
CA PRO A 53 -7.11 16.88 -7.49
C PRO A 53 -6.45 16.14 -8.66
N GLY A 54 -6.62 16.67 -9.86
CA GLY A 54 -6.10 16.10 -11.10
C GLY A 54 -6.83 14.84 -11.60
N ALA A 55 -8.07 14.58 -11.16
CA ALA A 55 -8.79 13.35 -11.51
C ALA A 55 -8.87 13.11 -13.03
N ASP A 56 -9.21 14.12 -13.82
CA ASP A 56 -9.30 14.00 -15.28
C ASP A 56 -7.96 13.64 -15.91
N GLU A 57 -6.85 14.22 -15.43
CA GLU A 57 -5.51 13.88 -15.88
C GLU A 57 -5.16 12.43 -15.52
N VAL A 58 -5.52 11.98 -14.30
CA VAL A 58 -5.24 10.61 -13.84
C VAL A 58 -6.02 9.60 -14.66
N ILE A 59 -7.29 9.89 -14.95
CA ILE A 59 -8.15 9.07 -15.79
C ILE A 59 -7.62 9.03 -17.23
N ALA A 60 -7.20 10.16 -17.79
CA ALA A 60 -6.70 10.24 -19.15
C ALA A 60 -5.36 9.52 -19.36
N ALA A 61 -4.48 9.54 -18.35
CA ALA A 61 -3.16 8.91 -18.44
C ALA A 61 -3.14 7.43 -18.00
N GLY A 62 -4.10 7.00 -17.18
CA GLY A 62 -4.13 5.67 -16.59
C GLY A 62 -4.99 4.66 -17.35
N GLU A 63 -4.90 3.39 -16.93
CA GLU A 63 -5.78 2.34 -17.44
C GLU A 63 -7.12 2.34 -16.68
N ILE A 64 -8.22 2.28 -17.43
CA ILE A 64 -9.60 2.33 -16.90
C ILE A 64 -10.35 1.00 -17.12
N ASP A 65 -9.71 0.00 -17.70
CA ASP A 65 -10.21 -1.38 -17.71
C ASP A 65 -9.46 -2.20 -16.64
N TRP A 66 -10.15 -2.51 -15.55
CA TRP A 66 -9.59 -3.29 -14.45
C TRP A 66 -9.06 -4.65 -14.91
N ARG A 67 -9.58 -5.24 -16.00
CA ARG A 67 -9.11 -6.54 -16.51
C ARG A 67 -7.71 -6.43 -17.07
N LYS A 68 -7.40 -5.34 -17.78
CA LYS A 68 -6.06 -5.05 -18.28
C LYS A 68 -5.09 -4.75 -17.13
N ILE A 69 -5.56 -4.02 -16.12
CA ILE A 69 -4.78 -3.79 -14.89
C ILE A 69 -4.41 -5.13 -14.25
N VAL A 70 -5.39 -6.01 -13.98
CA VAL A 70 -5.14 -7.34 -13.41
C VAL A 70 -4.18 -8.15 -14.26
N ALA A 71 -4.37 -8.19 -15.59
CA ALA A 71 -3.47 -8.89 -16.50
C ALA A 71 -2.02 -8.38 -16.42
N GLN A 72 -1.82 -7.07 -16.28
CA GLN A 72 -0.49 -6.48 -16.03
C GLN A 72 0.06 -6.91 -14.67
N LEU A 73 -0.74 -6.83 -13.61
CA LEU A 73 -0.32 -7.14 -12.24
C LEU A 73 0.06 -8.62 -12.05
N THR A 74 -0.56 -9.54 -12.79
CA THR A 74 -0.25 -10.97 -12.75
C THR A 74 0.67 -11.44 -13.87
N GLY A 75 0.91 -10.59 -14.88
CA GLY A 75 1.71 -10.88 -16.06
C GLY A 75 3.21 -10.95 -15.81
N SER A 76 4.02 -11.01 -16.87
CA SER A 76 5.47 -11.05 -16.80
C SER A 76 6.05 -9.84 -16.06
N ILE A 77 7.07 -10.05 -15.22
CA ILE A 77 7.74 -8.95 -14.51
C ILE A 77 8.59 -8.15 -15.52
N PRO A 78 8.40 -6.83 -15.63
CA PRO A 78 9.16 -5.99 -16.55
C PRO A 78 10.69 -6.01 -16.32
N ASN A 79 11.43 -5.66 -17.38
CA ASN A 79 12.86 -5.32 -17.32
C ASN A 79 13.78 -6.41 -16.72
N GLY A 80 13.40 -7.69 -16.86
CA GLY A 80 14.16 -8.83 -16.33
C GLY A 80 14.29 -8.82 -14.81
N LYS A 81 13.45 -8.05 -14.09
CA LYS A 81 13.42 -8.02 -12.63
C LYS A 81 12.79 -9.29 -12.08
N ARG A 82 13.15 -9.63 -10.84
CA ARG A 82 12.61 -10.81 -10.16
C ARG A 82 11.45 -10.48 -9.24
N ILE A 83 11.38 -9.25 -8.76
CA ILE A 83 10.36 -8.80 -7.81
C ILE A 83 9.50 -7.72 -8.46
N PHE A 84 8.19 -7.90 -8.42
CA PHE A 84 7.23 -6.87 -8.81
C PHE A 84 6.43 -6.42 -7.59
N PHE A 85 6.75 -5.24 -7.06
CA PHE A 85 6.09 -4.68 -5.90
C PHE A 85 4.98 -3.71 -6.32
N GLN A 86 3.76 -3.97 -5.87
CA GLN A 86 2.57 -3.23 -6.23
C GLN A 86 2.08 -2.48 -4.99
N LYS A 87 2.14 -1.15 -5.03
CA LYS A 87 1.53 -0.32 -4.00
C LYS A 87 0.03 -0.24 -4.25
N GLN A 88 -0.74 -0.96 -3.44
CA GLN A 88 -2.19 -1.06 -3.59
C GLN A 88 -2.92 -0.24 -2.53
N MET A 89 -4.00 0.43 -2.96
CA MET A 89 -4.94 1.12 -2.08
C MET A 89 -6.23 0.33 -2.00
N THR A 90 -6.62 -0.04 -0.79
CA THR A 90 -7.78 -0.94 -0.57
C THR A 90 -9.09 -0.32 -1.04
N HIS A 91 -9.25 1.00 -0.92
CA HIS A 91 -10.43 1.73 -1.39
C HIS A 91 -10.48 1.88 -2.92
N HIS A 92 -9.37 1.67 -3.64
CA HIS A 92 -9.40 1.61 -5.12
C HIS A 92 -9.89 0.24 -5.63
N PHE A 93 -9.92 -0.78 -4.78
CA PHE A 93 -10.30 -2.13 -5.14
C PHE A 93 -11.82 -2.31 -5.04
N LEU A 94 -12.51 -1.88 -6.09
CA LEU A 94 -13.97 -1.86 -6.17
C LEU A 94 -14.59 -3.26 -6.25
N PRO A 95 -15.86 -3.45 -5.83
CA PRO A 95 -16.52 -4.76 -5.79
C PRO A 95 -16.60 -5.51 -7.13
N GLU A 96 -16.57 -4.79 -8.26
CA GLU A 96 -16.66 -5.38 -9.60
C GLU A 96 -15.35 -6.02 -10.07
N ILE A 97 -14.24 -5.74 -9.38
CA ILE A 97 -12.94 -6.33 -9.69
C ILE A 97 -12.93 -7.76 -9.15
N ASP A 98 -12.70 -8.73 -10.04
CA ASP A 98 -12.57 -10.13 -9.65
C ASP A 98 -11.47 -10.28 -8.57
N ARG A 99 -11.73 -11.06 -7.54
CA ARG A 99 -10.79 -11.30 -6.44
C ARG A 99 -9.87 -12.50 -6.70
N GLU A 100 -10.15 -13.32 -7.71
CA GLU A 100 -9.39 -14.55 -7.97
C GLU A 100 -7.90 -14.30 -8.29
N TRP A 101 -7.56 -13.16 -8.92
CA TRP A 101 -6.16 -12.81 -9.20
C TRP A 101 -5.32 -12.61 -7.94
N LEU A 102 -5.94 -12.37 -6.78
CA LEU A 102 -5.23 -12.30 -5.51
C LEU A 102 -4.54 -13.63 -5.17
N GLY A 103 -4.98 -14.75 -5.75
CA GLY A 103 -4.29 -16.04 -5.64
C GLY A 103 -2.99 -16.15 -6.45
N ALA A 104 -2.75 -15.24 -7.40
CA ALA A 104 -1.57 -15.23 -8.27
C ALA A 104 -0.45 -14.30 -7.76
N VAL A 105 -0.66 -13.65 -6.62
CA VAL A 105 0.30 -12.71 -6.00
C VAL A 105 0.48 -13.01 -4.51
N THR A 106 1.62 -12.60 -3.97
CA THR A 106 1.85 -12.57 -2.53
C THR A 106 1.23 -11.30 -1.96
N ASN A 107 0.09 -11.44 -1.27
CA ASN A 107 -0.58 -10.30 -0.66
C ASN A 107 0.06 -9.98 0.70
N CYS A 108 0.36 -8.71 0.93
CA CYS A 108 0.85 -8.19 2.19
C CYS A 108 -0.01 -6.99 2.61
N PHE A 109 -0.08 -6.72 3.90
CA PHE A 109 -0.94 -5.66 4.44
C PHE A 109 -0.12 -4.71 5.30
N LEU A 110 -0.16 -3.42 4.94
CA LEU A 110 0.43 -2.35 5.72
C LEU A 110 -0.69 -1.59 6.44
N ILE A 111 -0.66 -1.65 7.77
CA ILE A 111 -1.66 -1.04 8.65
C ILE A 111 -1.06 0.14 9.41
N ARG A 112 -1.91 1.03 9.90
CA ARG A 112 -1.53 2.17 10.74
C ARG A 112 -2.67 2.49 11.69
N ASP A 113 -2.33 3.00 12.87
CA ASP A 113 -3.30 3.48 13.87
C ASP A 113 -4.37 4.39 13.20
N PRO A 114 -5.66 4.00 13.25
CA PRO A 114 -6.76 4.81 12.71
C PRO A 114 -6.81 6.24 13.21
N ARG A 115 -6.40 6.50 14.46
CA ARG A 115 -6.36 7.86 15.01
C ARG A 115 -5.39 8.73 14.20
N GLU A 116 -4.19 8.22 13.93
CA GLU A 116 -3.18 8.94 13.14
C GLU A 116 -3.63 9.13 11.70
N VAL A 117 -4.28 8.12 11.12
CA VAL A 117 -4.81 8.19 9.75
C VAL A 117 -5.87 9.27 9.66
N ILE A 118 -6.88 9.25 10.53
CA ILE A 118 -7.97 10.23 10.54
C ILE A 118 -7.43 11.63 10.81
N ALA A 119 -6.59 11.81 11.83
CA ALA A 119 -5.97 13.10 12.15
C ALA A 119 -5.15 13.65 10.97
N SER A 120 -4.40 12.80 10.25
CA SER A 120 -3.69 13.22 9.04
C SER A 120 -4.62 13.52 7.86
N TYR A 121 -5.78 12.86 7.77
CA TYR A 121 -6.71 13.00 6.65
C TYR A 121 -7.47 14.33 6.73
N VAL A 122 -8.04 14.63 7.90
CA VAL A 122 -8.84 15.86 8.13
C VAL A 122 -8.01 17.15 8.01
N LYS A 123 -6.68 17.07 8.15
CA LYS A 123 -5.76 18.20 7.88
C LYS A 123 -5.67 18.56 6.39
N LYS A 124 -5.98 17.62 5.48
CA LYS A 124 -5.77 17.77 4.04
C LYS A 124 -7.06 17.76 3.21
N ARG A 125 -8.17 17.27 3.76
CA ARG A 125 -9.46 17.12 3.07
C ARG A 125 -10.62 17.32 4.05
N GLU A 126 -11.80 17.47 3.49
CA GLU A 126 -13.08 17.33 4.21
C GLU A 126 -13.19 15.97 4.90
N ASP A 127 -14.20 15.83 5.76
CA ASP A 127 -14.38 14.65 6.60
C ASP A 127 -14.48 13.36 5.74
N PRO A 128 -13.60 12.36 5.98
CA PRO A 128 -13.60 11.14 5.20
C PRO A 128 -14.84 10.30 5.49
N ARG A 129 -15.37 9.62 4.48
CA ARG A 129 -16.28 8.49 4.73
C ARG A 129 -15.47 7.29 5.18
N LEU A 130 -16.13 6.33 5.84
CA LEU A 130 -15.49 5.08 6.25
C LEU A 130 -14.81 4.38 5.06
N GLU A 131 -15.45 4.39 3.89
CA GLU A 131 -14.90 3.75 2.68
C GLU A 131 -13.61 4.41 2.18
N ASP A 132 -13.44 5.72 2.41
CA ASP A 132 -12.24 6.46 1.98
C ASP A 132 -11.00 6.06 2.77
N LEU A 133 -11.17 5.58 4.00
CA LEU A 133 -10.08 5.19 4.88
C LEU A 133 -9.58 3.76 4.61
N GLY A 134 -10.36 2.94 3.92
CA GLY A 134 -9.92 1.64 3.40
C GLY A 134 -9.77 0.52 4.43
N PHE A 135 -10.07 0.73 5.71
CA PHE A 135 -9.90 -0.26 6.78
C PHE A 135 -10.83 -1.48 6.62
N THR A 136 -12.11 -1.25 6.31
CA THR A 136 -13.08 -2.33 6.08
C THR A 136 -12.66 -3.18 4.89
N GLN A 137 -12.30 -2.55 3.78
CA GLN A 137 -11.82 -3.20 2.56
C GLN A 137 -10.53 -3.99 2.83
N GLN A 138 -9.63 -3.47 3.68
CA GLN A 138 -8.40 -4.17 4.04
C GLN A 138 -8.69 -5.51 4.74
N VAL A 139 -9.62 -5.52 5.69
CA VAL A 139 -10.06 -6.73 6.38
C VAL A 139 -10.77 -7.70 5.44
N GLU A 140 -11.58 -7.20 4.50
CA GLU A 140 -12.25 -8.04 3.50
C GLU A 140 -11.26 -8.75 2.58
N ILE A 141 -10.28 -8.02 2.04
CA ILE A 141 -9.23 -8.57 1.18
C ILE A 141 -8.41 -9.58 1.98
N PHE A 142 -8.00 -9.24 3.21
CA PHE A 142 -7.27 -10.16 4.09
C PHE A 142 -8.02 -11.48 4.32
N ASN A 143 -9.31 -11.41 4.67
CA ASN A 143 -10.13 -12.60 4.91
C ASN A 143 -10.37 -13.41 3.63
N PHE A 144 -10.49 -12.76 2.48
CA PHE A 144 -10.58 -13.46 1.20
C PHE A 144 -9.28 -14.23 0.93
N VAL A 145 -8.13 -13.56 0.95
CA VAL A 145 -6.83 -14.17 0.67
C VAL A 145 -6.54 -15.31 1.67
N ARG A 146 -6.78 -15.07 2.96
CA ARG A 146 -6.57 -16.08 4.00
C ARG A 146 -7.36 -17.36 3.74
N ARG A 147 -8.64 -17.23 3.37
CA ARG A 147 -9.49 -18.38 3.03
C ARG A 147 -9.05 -19.05 1.73
N ARG A 148 -8.76 -18.25 0.69
CA ARG A 148 -8.41 -18.75 -0.64
C ARG A 148 -7.09 -19.53 -0.65
N LEU A 149 -6.09 -19.04 0.07
CA LEU A 149 -4.73 -19.58 0.10
C LEU A 149 -4.44 -20.48 1.30
N ASN A 150 -5.40 -20.64 2.22
CA ASN A 150 -5.25 -21.37 3.48
C ASN A 150 -3.96 -21.01 4.24
N SER A 151 -3.60 -19.73 4.22
CA SER A 151 -2.39 -19.19 4.87
C SER A 151 -2.68 -17.79 5.40
N ILE A 152 -1.89 -17.33 6.37
CA ILE A 152 -2.05 -15.97 6.92
C ILE A 152 -1.17 -15.02 6.11
N PRO A 153 -1.74 -14.03 5.41
CA PRO A 153 -0.94 -13.04 4.70
C PRO A 153 -0.07 -12.21 5.67
N PRO A 154 1.17 -11.84 5.28
CA PRO A 154 2.00 -10.96 6.10
C PRO A 154 1.33 -9.63 6.39
N VAL A 155 1.32 -9.22 7.65
CA VAL A 155 0.86 -7.90 8.10
C VAL A 155 2.03 -7.15 8.72
N VAL A 156 2.22 -5.89 8.34
CA VAL A 156 3.23 -4.98 8.91
C VAL A 156 2.54 -3.73 9.43
N ASP A 157 2.92 -3.31 10.63
CA ASP A 157 2.42 -2.07 11.20
C ASP A 157 3.36 -0.89 10.87
N ALA A 158 2.78 0.24 10.50
CA ALA A 158 3.53 1.43 10.12
C ALA A 158 4.42 1.94 11.27
N LYS A 159 3.95 1.91 12.52
CA LYS A 159 4.76 2.32 13.67
C LYS A 159 5.96 1.38 13.83
N ASP A 160 5.75 0.07 13.75
CA ASP A 160 6.83 -0.92 13.83
C ASP A 160 7.89 -0.67 12.73
N VAL A 161 7.46 -0.33 11.51
CA VAL A 161 8.36 0.05 10.40
C VAL A 161 9.15 1.30 10.73
N LEU A 162 8.51 2.35 11.25
CA LEU A 162 9.19 3.63 11.52
C LEU A 162 10.10 3.57 12.76
N GLU A 163 9.83 2.69 13.72
CA GLU A 163 10.68 2.46 14.89
C GLU A 163 11.92 1.61 14.55
N ASN A 164 11.78 0.59 13.71
CA ASN A 164 12.91 -0.22 13.27
C ASN A 164 12.73 -0.75 11.83
N PRO A 165 13.05 0.07 10.81
CA PRO A 165 12.81 -0.28 9.42
C PRO A 165 13.56 -1.54 8.99
N GLU A 166 14.81 -1.72 9.43
CA GLU A 166 15.62 -2.89 9.06
C GLU A 166 15.00 -4.18 9.58
N ARG A 167 14.59 -4.22 10.84
CA ARG A 167 13.98 -5.40 11.45
C ARG A 167 12.71 -5.80 10.70
N ILE A 168 11.79 -4.85 10.48
CA ILE A 168 10.51 -5.16 9.82
C ILE A 168 10.68 -5.52 8.35
N LEU A 169 11.59 -4.86 7.63
CA LEU A 169 11.87 -5.22 6.24
C LEU A 169 12.51 -6.60 6.12
N ARG A 170 13.37 -7.02 7.07
CA ARG A 170 13.89 -8.40 7.12
C ARG A 170 12.76 -9.41 7.30
N LEU A 171 11.91 -9.21 8.30
CA LEU A 171 10.75 -10.07 8.54
C LEU A 171 9.83 -10.16 7.32
N LEU A 172 9.56 -9.02 6.66
CA LEU A 172 8.73 -9.00 5.46
C LEU A 172 9.41 -9.73 4.29
N CYS A 173 10.70 -9.49 4.06
CA CYS A 173 11.50 -10.20 3.06
C CYS A 173 11.47 -11.71 3.26
N ASP A 174 11.69 -12.18 4.49
CA ASP A 174 11.64 -13.59 4.85
C ASP A 174 10.23 -14.17 4.60
N ALA A 175 9.18 -13.44 5.01
CA ALA A 175 7.80 -13.87 4.82
C ALA A 175 7.40 -13.99 3.35
N VAL A 176 7.94 -13.16 2.47
CA VAL A 176 7.72 -13.22 1.00
C VAL A 176 8.81 -14.00 0.25
N ARG A 177 9.74 -14.64 0.99
CA ARG A 177 10.81 -15.52 0.48
C ARG A 177 11.77 -14.84 -0.50
N VAL A 178 12.20 -13.62 -0.17
CA VAL A 178 13.24 -12.89 -0.91
C VAL A 178 14.32 -12.41 0.06
N ASP A 179 15.54 -12.25 -0.44
CA ASP A 179 16.63 -11.76 0.41
C ASP A 179 16.45 -10.29 0.77
N PHE A 180 16.70 -9.94 2.03
CA PHE A 180 16.78 -8.55 2.46
C PHE A 180 17.95 -7.81 1.78
N GLY A 181 17.71 -6.59 1.31
CA GLY A 181 18.73 -5.72 0.72
C GLY A 181 18.90 -4.44 1.52
N LYS A 182 20.13 -4.12 1.95
CA LYS A 182 20.42 -2.87 2.68
C LYS A 182 20.01 -1.60 1.92
N SER A 183 19.97 -1.65 0.58
CA SER A 183 19.50 -0.52 -0.23
C SER A 183 18.03 -0.17 0.01
N MET A 184 17.25 -1.03 0.67
CA MET A 184 15.87 -0.71 1.05
C MET A 184 15.77 0.36 2.14
N LEU A 185 16.84 0.64 2.88
CA LEU A 185 16.83 1.54 4.03
C LEU A 185 17.09 3.01 3.68
N SER A 186 17.58 3.28 2.48
CA SER A 186 17.89 4.63 2.03
C SER A 186 17.59 4.79 0.54
N TRP A 187 17.24 6.00 0.12
CA TRP A 187 16.91 6.34 -1.25
C TRP A 187 17.32 7.76 -1.63
N PRO A 188 17.48 8.07 -2.94
CA PRO A 188 17.59 9.44 -3.39
C PRO A 188 16.28 10.22 -3.15
N PRO A 189 16.37 11.51 -2.81
CA PRO A 189 15.20 12.37 -2.71
C PRO A 189 14.64 12.70 -4.12
N GLY A 190 13.46 13.29 -4.15
CA GLY A 190 12.79 13.76 -5.37
C GLY A 190 11.65 12.86 -5.87
N LEU A 191 11.05 13.31 -6.97
CA LEU A 191 10.09 12.53 -7.75
C LEU A 191 10.82 11.42 -8.52
N ARG A 192 10.11 10.35 -8.82
CA ARG A 192 10.60 9.22 -9.61
C ARG A 192 9.70 8.98 -10.81
N ASP A 193 10.25 8.38 -11.85
CA ASP A 193 9.48 7.92 -13.02
C ASP A 193 8.42 6.85 -12.66
N THR A 194 8.54 6.25 -11.48
CA THR A 194 7.59 5.27 -10.93
C THR A 194 6.45 5.91 -10.14
N ASP A 195 6.52 7.21 -9.87
CA ASP A 195 5.44 7.93 -9.22
C ASP A 195 4.32 8.22 -10.21
N GLY A 196 3.08 7.96 -9.81
CA GLY A 196 1.94 8.38 -10.61
C GLY A 196 1.86 9.90 -10.74
N ILE A 197 1.19 10.39 -11.78
CA ILE A 197 1.08 11.84 -12.06
C ILE A 197 0.46 12.64 -10.91
N TRP A 198 -0.29 11.97 -10.02
CA TRP A 198 -0.87 12.52 -8.80
C TRP A 198 0.17 12.84 -7.72
N ALA A 199 1.42 12.39 -7.86
CA ALA A 199 2.48 12.61 -6.88
C ALA A 199 2.70 14.10 -6.57
N ARG A 200 2.53 14.98 -7.56
CA ARG A 200 2.58 16.43 -7.37
C ARG A 200 1.58 16.96 -6.32
N HIS A 201 0.48 16.23 -6.10
CA HIS A 201 -0.55 16.59 -5.11
C HIS A 201 -0.35 15.88 -3.76
N TRP A 202 0.19 14.65 -3.76
CA TRP A 202 0.17 13.81 -2.55
C TRP A 202 1.55 13.54 -1.94
N TYR A 203 2.64 13.64 -2.70
CA TYR A 203 3.96 13.11 -2.33
C TYR A 203 4.96 14.16 -1.87
N THR A 204 4.55 15.42 -1.66
CA THR A 204 5.43 16.53 -1.24
C THR A 204 6.35 16.19 -0.07
N GLU A 205 5.88 15.42 0.92
CA GLU A 205 6.70 15.05 2.07
C GLU A 205 7.67 13.92 1.77
N VAL A 206 7.24 12.85 1.09
CA VAL A 206 8.13 11.72 0.78
C VAL A 206 9.18 12.07 -0.26
N THR A 207 8.95 13.07 -1.12
CA THR A 207 9.97 13.56 -2.04
C THR A 207 11.14 14.24 -1.34
N LYS A 208 10.99 14.66 -0.08
CA LYS A 208 12.07 15.28 0.71
C LYS A 208 12.91 14.26 1.48
N THR A 209 12.46 13.01 1.58
CA THR A 209 13.11 12.02 2.44
C THR A 209 14.14 11.19 1.67
N THR A 210 15.13 10.69 2.40
CA THR A 210 16.15 9.76 1.91
C THR A 210 16.16 8.43 2.67
N SER A 211 15.21 8.23 3.57
CA SER A 211 14.98 7.04 4.39
C SER A 211 13.58 7.12 5.03
N PHE A 212 13.17 6.05 5.71
CA PHE A 212 12.01 6.11 6.62
C PHE A 212 12.26 7.18 7.68
N GLN A 213 11.29 8.06 7.87
CA GLN A 213 11.36 9.08 8.91
C GLN A 213 11.07 8.44 10.27
N PRO A 214 11.78 8.82 11.35
CA PRO A 214 11.52 8.28 12.67
C PRO A 214 10.04 8.41 13.06
N TYR A 215 9.56 7.44 13.84
CA TYR A 215 8.22 7.53 14.39
C TYR A 215 8.13 8.72 15.35
N HIS A 216 7.13 9.57 15.14
CA HIS A 216 6.77 10.64 16.05
C HIS A 216 5.32 10.46 16.48
N PRO A 217 5.05 10.18 17.77
CA PRO A 217 3.69 10.10 18.27
C PRO A 217 2.93 11.39 17.97
N THR A 218 1.70 11.28 17.49
CA THR A 218 0.83 12.45 17.40
C THR A 218 0.09 12.68 18.72
N ALA A 219 -0.03 13.95 19.11
CA ALA A 219 -0.94 14.39 20.16
C ALA A 219 -2.34 14.74 19.61
N ASP A 220 -2.54 14.63 18.29
CA ASP A 220 -3.83 14.94 17.66
C ASP A 220 -4.92 13.99 18.18
N GLU A 221 -6.02 14.56 18.64
CA GLU A 221 -7.22 13.83 18.99
C GLU A 221 -8.09 13.56 17.76
N VAL A 222 -8.87 12.47 17.82
CA VAL A 222 -9.90 12.22 16.81
C VAL A 222 -11.02 13.25 17.03
N PRO A 223 -11.39 14.05 16.01
CA PRO A 223 -12.52 14.97 16.14
C PRO A 223 -13.79 14.23 16.56
N GLU A 224 -14.60 14.81 17.44
CA GLU A 224 -15.80 14.15 17.99
C GLU A 224 -16.72 13.61 16.88
N ARG A 225 -16.90 14.39 15.81
CA ARG A 225 -17.68 14.02 14.62
C ARG A 225 -17.18 12.77 13.88
N SER A 226 -15.92 12.38 14.07
CA SER A 226 -15.31 11.19 13.47
C SER A 226 -15.27 9.99 14.42
N ARG A 227 -15.81 10.10 15.64
CA ARG A 227 -15.72 9.05 16.67
C ARG A 227 -16.30 7.71 16.19
N GLU A 228 -17.47 7.71 15.58
CA GLU A 228 -18.10 6.47 15.07
C GLU A 228 -17.26 5.81 13.98
N ILE A 229 -16.74 6.60 13.04
CA ILE A 229 -15.86 6.11 11.97
C ILE A 229 -14.56 5.56 12.57
N TYR A 230 -13.98 6.26 13.55
CA TYR A 230 -12.79 5.81 14.26
C TYR A 230 -12.99 4.45 14.93
N GLU A 231 -14.09 4.26 15.67
CA GLU A 231 -14.38 2.97 16.33
C GLU A 231 -14.43 1.83 15.31
N ARG A 232 -15.09 2.02 14.16
CA ARG A 232 -15.12 1.04 13.07
C ARG A 232 -13.74 0.77 12.47
N CYS A 233 -12.94 1.80 12.25
CA CYS A 233 -11.57 1.64 11.79
C CYS A 233 -10.70 0.92 12.82
N ARG A 234 -10.88 1.21 14.12
CA ARG A 234 -10.16 0.57 15.23
C ARG A 234 -10.44 -0.92 15.30
N GLU A 235 -11.72 -1.32 15.22
CA GLU A 235 -12.10 -2.73 15.16
C GLU A 235 -11.40 -3.47 14.00
N CYS A 236 -11.35 -2.85 12.82
CA CYS A 236 -10.69 -3.42 11.65
C CYS A 236 -9.16 -3.51 11.83
N TYR A 237 -8.54 -2.44 12.31
CA TYR A 237 -7.12 -2.36 12.61
C TYR A 237 -6.69 -3.44 13.61
N GLU A 238 -7.37 -3.54 14.75
CA GLU A 238 -7.03 -4.50 15.81
C GLU A 238 -7.07 -5.95 15.32
N ARG A 239 -8.00 -6.28 14.42
CA ARG A 239 -8.08 -7.62 13.81
C ARG A 239 -6.83 -7.95 13.00
N LEU A 240 -6.32 -7.02 12.20
CA LEU A 240 -5.11 -7.22 11.41
C LEU A 240 -3.84 -7.12 12.27
N TYR A 241 -3.82 -6.24 13.26
CA TYR A 241 -2.69 -6.00 14.16
C TYR A 241 -2.25 -7.25 14.93
N ARG A 242 -3.20 -8.14 15.25
CA ARG A 242 -2.93 -9.45 15.88
C ARG A 242 -2.13 -10.40 14.99
N HIS A 243 -2.10 -10.18 13.68
CA HIS A 243 -1.37 -10.98 12.70
C HIS A 243 -0.05 -10.33 12.25
N ARG A 244 0.33 -9.20 12.85
CA ARG A 244 1.53 -8.49 12.41
C ARG A 244 2.82 -9.26 12.70
N LEU A 245 3.78 -9.09 11.82
CA LEU A 245 5.14 -9.57 11.99
C LEU A 245 5.78 -8.85 13.19
N HIS A 246 6.41 -9.60 14.09
CA HIS A 246 7.02 -9.09 15.31
C HIS A 246 8.29 -9.86 15.66
#